data_AF-A0A932W7Q5-F1
#
_entry.id   AF-A0A932W7Q5-F1
#
_cell.length_a   1.000
_cell.length_b   1.000
_cell.length_c   1.000
_cell.angle_alpha   90.00
_cell.angle_beta   90.00
_cell.angle_gamma   90.00
#
_symmetry.space_group_name_H-M   'P 1'
#
loop_
_entity.id
_entity.type
_entity.pdbx_description
1 polymer ?
#
loop_
_entity_poly.entity_id
_entity_poly.type
_entity_poly.pdbx_seq_one_letter_code
_entity_poly.pdbx_strand_id
1 'polypeptide(L)' 'MASPGKKSFPLRIDPVLWAEIERMAAQELRSANAQVEYLLRQALLQRGRKIGDAGGVEGIRGEE' A
#
# COMPACT_ATOMS: atom_id res chain seq x y z
N MET A 1 9.62 13.54 -1.41
CA MET A 1 10.53 12.61 -0.68
C MET A 1 9.83 11.28 -0.53
N ALA A 2 10.38 10.18 -1.06
CA ALA A 2 9.85 8.85 -0.78
C ALA A 2 9.99 8.56 0.72
N SER A 3 8.95 8.02 1.34
CA SER A 3 9.03 7.60 2.75
C SER A 3 10.13 6.54 2.88
N PRO A 4 11.11 6.71 3.79
CA PRO A 4 12.16 5.72 4.00
C PRO A 4 11.57 4.34 4.21
N GLY A 5 12.08 3.34 3.48
CA GLY A 5 11.63 1.95 3.59
C GLY A 5 10.43 1.54 2.70
N LYS A 6 9.78 2.47 1.99
CA LYS A 6 8.67 2.11 1.09
C LYS A 6 9.19 1.83 -0.33
N LYS A 7 8.87 0.66 -0.87
CA LYS A 7 9.15 0.32 -2.28
C LYS A 7 8.23 1.13 -3.20
N SER A 8 8.82 1.93 -4.08
CA SER A 8 8.10 2.59 -5.17
C SER A 8 7.94 1.60 -6.33
N PHE A 9 6.72 1.44 -6.84
CA PHE A 9 6.47 0.59 -8.00
C PHE A 9 5.46 1.27 -8.95
N PRO A 10 5.63 1.16 -10.28
CA PRO A 10 4.64 1.63 -11.22
C PRO A 10 3.42 0.69 -11.20
N LEU A 11 2.28 1.21 -10.72
CA LEU A 11 1.02 0.48 -10.67
C LEU A 11 0.20 0.75 -11.93
N ARG A 12 -0.13 -0.30 -12.69
CA ARG A 12 -1.16 -0.23 -13.73
C ARG A 12 -2.50 -0.56 -13.10
N ILE A 13 -3.40 0.41 -13.04
CA ILE A 13 -4.71 0.29 -12.41
C ILE A 13 -5.77 0.92 -13.30
N ASP A 14 -6.97 0.37 -13.29
CA ASP A 14 -8.13 0.97 -13.95
C ASP A 14 -8.42 2.35 -13.32
N PRO A 15 -8.58 3.42 -14.13
CA PRO A 15 -8.86 4.76 -13.60
C PRO A 15 -10.15 4.85 -12.79
N VAL A 16 -11.17 4.05 -13.10
CA VAL A 16 -12.44 4.03 -12.34
C VAL A 16 -12.20 3.44 -10.95
N LEU A 17 -11.43 2.36 -10.87
CA LEU A 17 -11.05 1.77 -9.58
C LEU A 17 -10.20 2.74 -8.76
N TRP A 18 -9.28 3.47 -9.40
CA TRP A 18 -8.46 4.46 -8.71
C TRP A 18 -9.30 5.59 -8.10
N ALA A 19 -10.28 6.13 -8.84
CA ALA A 19 -11.17 7.18 -8.35
C ALA A 19 -11.96 6.74 -7.10
N GLU A 20 -12.41 5.48 -7.07
CA GLU A 20 -13.11 4.92 -5.90
C GLU A 20 -12.18 4.80 -4.68
N ILE A 21 -10.93 4.38 -4.89
CA ILE A 21 -9.91 4.32 -3.83
C ILE A 21 -9.62 5.73 -3.29
N GLU A 22 -9.48 6.73 -4.17
CA GLU A 22 -9.27 8.13 -3.76
C GLU A 22 -10.43 8.67 -2.94
N ARG A 23 -11.67 8.36 -3.35
CA ARG A 23 -12.88 8.76 -2.60
C ARG A 23 -12.91 8.14 -1.21
N MET A 24 -12.61 6.84 -1.10
CA MET A 24 -12.50 6.16 0.20
C MET A 24 -11.38 6.76 1.06
N ALA A 25 -10.22 7.03 0.48
CA ALA A 25 -9.10 7.62 1.18
C ALA A 25 -9.45 9.01 1.74
N ALA A 26 -10.17 9.83 0.97
CA ALA A 26 -10.62 11.15 1.38
C ALA A 26 -11.61 11.07 2.56
N GLN A 27 -12.54 10.10 2.55
CA GLN A 27 -13.48 9.88 3.65
C GLN A 27 -12.77 9.45 4.95
N GLU A 28 -11.68 8.72 4.83
CA GLU A 28 -10.88 8.23 5.96
C GLU A 28 -9.73 9.19 6.36
N LEU A 29 -9.68 10.40 5.79
CA LEU A 29 -8.63 11.40 6.01
C LEU A 29 -7.20 10.87 5.83
N ARG A 30 -7.01 10.01 4.82
CA ARG A 30 -5.71 9.42 4.49
C ARG A 30 -5.31 9.66 3.04
N SER A 31 -4.03 9.47 2.74
CA SER A 31 -3.57 9.50 1.35
C SER A 31 -4.02 8.26 0.58
N ALA A 32 -4.20 8.40 -0.73
CA ALA A 32 -4.53 7.28 -1.61
C ALA A 32 -3.52 6.12 -1.46
N ASN A 33 -2.22 6.42 -1.34
CA ASN A 33 -1.19 5.40 -1.10
C ASN A 33 -1.38 4.67 0.24
N ALA A 34 -1.75 5.37 1.30
CA ALA A 34 -2.05 4.75 2.59
C ALA A 34 -3.32 3.88 2.54
N GLN A 35 -4.33 4.28 1.74
CA GLN A 35 -5.51 3.47 1.50
C GLN A 35 -5.17 2.19 0.73
N VAL A 36 -4.37 2.29 -0.34
CA VAL A 36 -3.89 1.13 -1.10
C VAL A 36 -3.14 0.15 -0.19
N GLU A 37 -2.19 0.65 0.61
CA GLU A 37 -1.45 -0.19 1.55
C GLU A 37 -2.38 -0.90 2.55
N TYR A 38 -3.35 -0.18 3.11
CA TYR A 38 -4.36 -0.74 4.01
C TYR A 38 -5.17 -1.85 3.33
N LEU A 39 -5.73 -1.60 2.16
CA LEU A 39 -6.52 -2.58 1.39
C LEU A 39 -5.71 -3.83 1.05
N LEU A 40 -4.43 -3.68 0.67
CA LEU A 40 -3.55 -4.82 0.39
C LEU A 40 -3.28 -5.65 1.65
N ARG A 41 -3.02 -5.00 2.80
CA ARG A 41 -2.86 -5.70 4.08
C ARG A 41 -4.13 -6.46 4.47
N GLN A 42 -5.30 -5.84 4.33
CA GLN A 42 -6.58 -6.48 4.58
C GLN A 42 -6.83 -7.68 3.64
N ALA A 43 -6.53 -7.55 2.35
CA ALA A 43 -6.68 -8.63 1.38
C ALA A 43 -5.76 -9.83 1.69
N LEU A 44 -4.54 -9.58 2.18
CA LEU A 44 -3.63 -10.64 2.61
C LEU A 44 -4.08 -11.29 3.90
N LEU A 45 -4.54 -10.50 4.87
CA LEU A 45 -5.08 -11.02 6.14
C LEU A 45 -6.27 -11.95 5.88
N GLN A 46 -7.20 -11.57 4.99
CA GLN A 46 -8.33 -12.41 4.57
C GLN A 46 -7.90 -13.73 3.93
N ARG A 47 -6.71 -13.78 3.33
CA ARG A 47 -6.09 -14.99 2.76
C ARG A 47 -5.23 -15.76 3.79
N GLY A 48 -5.30 -15.41 5.08
CA GLY A 48 -4.50 -16.01 6.14
C GLY A 48 -3.03 -15.60 6.15
N ARG A 49 -2.64 -14.59 5.36
CA ARG A 49 -1.26 -14.09 5.27
C ARG A 49 -1.10 -12.88 6.18
N LYS A 50 -0.56 -13.09 7.39
CA LYS A 50 -0.23 -11.99 8.31
C LYS A 50 1.07 -11.31 7.89
N ILE A 51 1.01 -10.01 7.59
CA ILE A 51 2.21 -9.17 7.47
C ILE A 51 2.47 -8.58 8.85
N GLY A 52 3.66 -8.81 9.41
CA GLY A 52 4.08 -8.18 10.67
C GLY A 52 4.16 -6.65 10.55
N ASP A 53 4.17 -5.94 11.67
CA ASP A 53 4.38 -4.49 11.67
C ASP A 53 5.75 -4.18 11.06
N ALA A 54 5.72 -3.58 9.87
CA ALA A 54 6.91 -3.27 9.09
C ALA A 54 7.60 -2.02 9.69
N GLY A 55 8.17 -2.18 10.88
CA GLY A 55 9.11 -1.24 11.48
C GLY A 55 10.56 -1.46 11.05
N GLY A 56 10.85 -2.38 10.13
CA GLY A 56 12.21 -2.76 9.77
C GLY A 56 12.33 -3.26 8.34
N VAL A 57 12.23 -2.35 7.38
CA VAL A 57 12.59 -2.59 5.97
C VAL A 57 14.03 -2.12 5.75
N GLU A 58 14.95 -2.62 6.57
CA GLU A 58 16.39 -2.62 6.25
C GLU A 58 16.78 -3.83 5.38
N GLY A 59 15.90 -4.82 5.22
CA GLY A 59 16.20 -6.11 4.60
C GLY A 59 15.70 -6.35 3.18
N ILE A 60 15.11 -5.37 2.48
CA ILE A 60 14.73 -5.53 1.06
C ILE A 60 15.65 -4.67 0.16
N ARG A 61 16.94 -4.63 0.49
CA ARG A 61 17.99 -4.41 -0.51
C ARG A 61 18.20 -5.75 -1.20
N GLY A 62 17.40 -5.96 -2.23
CA GLY A 62 17.43 -7.15 -3.07
C GLY A 62 17.34 -6.73 -4.53
N GLU A 63 18.53 -6.42 -5.05
CA GLU A 63 19.02 -6.74 -6.40
C GLU A 63 18.44 -5.99 -7.62
N GLU A 64 19.39 -5.32 -8.30
CA GLU A 64 19.42 -4.65 -9.61
C GLU A 64 18.77 -3.25 -9.76
#